data_AF-A0A948Q115-F1
#
_entry.id   AF-A0A948Q115-F1
#
_cell.length_a   1.000
_cell.length_b   1.000
_cell.length_c   1.000
_cell.angle_alpha   90.00
_cell.angle_beta   90.00
_cell.angle_gamma   90.00
#
_symmetry.space_group_name_H-M   'P 1'
#
loop_
_entity.id
_entity.type
_entity.pdbx_description
1 polymer ?
#
loop_
_entity_poly.entity_id
_entity_poly.type
_entity_poly.pdbx_seq_one_letter_code
_entity_poly.pdbx_strand_id
1 'polypeptide(L)' 'RMVWMPKSLKEEIKERILRRGKELGVPDLIDKIADETVGITEEEIIPFLKEKGHPALKMEPIVG' A
#
# COMPACT_ATOMS: atom_id res chain seq x y z
N ARG A 1 -6.14 -4.20 0.50
CA ARG A 1 -6.10 -3.72 -0.89
C ARG A 1 -5.87 -2.21 -1.00
N MET A 2 -5.54 -1.51 0.11
CA MET A 2 -5.12 -0.11 0.05
C MET A 2 -3.76 -0.03 -0.64
N VAL A 3 -3.64 0.73 -1.74
CA VAL A 3 -2.40 0.86 -2.53
C VAL A 3 -1.78 2.25 -2.42
N TRP A 4 -2.59 3.26 -2.08
CA TRP A 4 -2.16 4.64 -1.96
C TRP A 4 -2.87 5.34 -0.80
N MET A 5 -2.17 6.19 -0.05
CA MET A 5 -2.77 7.07 0.94
C MET A 5 -1.88 8.28 1.25
N PRO A 6 -2.43 9.41 1.73
CA PRO A 6 -1.62 10.55 2.14
C PRO A 6 -0.62 10.18 3.23
N LYS A 7 0.59 10.73 3.18
CA LYS A 7 1.65 10.46 4.16
C LYS A 7 1.23 10.80 5.58
N SER A 8 0.53 11.92 5.76
CA SER A 8 -0.01 12.33 7.07
C SER A 8 -0.91 11.26 7.68
N LEU A 9 -1.83 10.71 6.88
CA LEU A 9 -2.72 9.63 7.33
C LEU A 9 -1.93 8.34 7.59
N LYS A 10 -0.97 8.00 6.72
CA LYS A 10 -0.10 6.83 6.87
C LYS A 10 0.67 6.85 8.19
N GLU A 11 1.15 8.02 8.60
CA GLU A 11 1.82 8.23 9.88
C GLU A 11 0.84 8.16 11.06
N GLU A 12 -0.33 8.79 10.94
CA GLU A 12 -1.36 8.79 11.99
C GLU A 12 -1.85 7.38 12.33
N ILE A 13 -2.13 6.55 11.32
CA ILE A 13 -2.65 5.19 11.51
C ILE A 13 -1.57 4.11 11.38
N LYS A 14 -0.28 4.48 11.43
CA LYS A 14 0.87 3.58 11.26
C LYS A 14 0.79 2.33 12.13
N GLU A 15 0.53 2.50 13.42
CA GLU A 15 0.44 1.39 14.37
C GLU A 15 -0.71 0.43 14.03
N ARG A 16 -1.85 0.98 13.61
CA ARG A 16 -3.03 0.19 13.20
C ARG A 16 -2.72 -0.61 11.94
N ILE A 17 -2.04 -0.01 10.96
CA ILE A 17 -1.62 -0.69 9.72
C ILE A 17 -0.62 -1.81 10.05
N LEU A 18 0.39 -1.55 10.87
CA LEU A 18 1.39 -2.56 11.25
C LEU A 18 0.75 -3.74 12.00
N ARG A 19 -0.16 -3.46 12.93
CA ARG A 19 -0.89 -4.51 13.66
C ARG A 19 -1.73 -5.36 12.71
N ARG A 20 -2.54 -4.73 11.85
CA ARG A 20 -3.35 -5.45 10.85
C ARG A 20 -2.49 -6.18 9.82
N GLY A 21 -1.38 -5.58 9.42
CA GLY A 21 -0.40 -6.19 8.52
C GLY A 21 0.13 -7.50 9.10
N LYS A 22 0.54 -7.50 10.38
CA LYS A 22 0.96 -8.73 11.08
C LYS A 22 -0.15 -9.79 11.13
N GLU A 23 -1.38 -9.39 11.46
CA GLU A 23 -2.53 -10.30 11.51
C GLU A 23 -2.84 -10.93 10.13
N LEU A 24 -2.59 -10.20 9.05
CA LEU A 24 -2.81 -10.63 7.67
C LEU A 24 -1.58 -11.28 7.01
N GLY A 25 -0.46 -11.43 7.74
CA GLY A 25 0.78 -12.01 7.22
C GLY A 25 1.62 -11.08 6.33
N VAL A 26 1.31 -9.78 6.29
CA VAL A 26 2.05 -8.74 5.57
C VAL A 26 2.51 -7.66 6.56
N PRO A 27 3.50 -7.93 7.43
CA PRO A 27 3.92 -7.02 8.49
C PRO A 27 4.52 -5.71 7.96
N ASP A 28 5.06 -5.73 6.74
CA ASP A 28 5.66 -4.61 6.02
C ASP A 28 4.65 -3.89 5.11
N LEU A 29 3.33 -4.10 5.30
CA LEU A 29 2.29 -3.52 4.45
C LEU A 29 2.41 -2.00 4.32
N ILE A 30 2.79 -1.32 5.40
CA ILE A 30 2.93 0.14 5.39
C ILE A 30 4.00 0.62 4.40
N ASP A 31 5.09 -0.13 4.22
CA ASP A 31 6.19 0.25 3.32
C ASP A 31 5.87 -0.04 1.85
N LYS A 32 4.79 -0.80 1.59
CA LYS A 32 4.32 -1.13 0.25
C LYS A 32 3.22 -0.18 -0.25
N ILE A 33 2.62 0.61 0.64
CA ILE A 33 1.57 1.58 0.28
C ILE A 33 2.25 2.85 -0.26
N ALA A 34 1.89 3.27 -1.47
CA ALA A 34 2.36 4.53 -2.05
C ALA A 34 1.72 5.74 -1.34
N ASP A 35 2.38 6.88 -1.45
CA ASP A 35 1.90 8.17 -0.95
C ASP A 35 2.30 9.28 -1.93
N GLU A 36 1.94 10.52 -1.63
CA GLU A 36 2.23 11.69 -2.48
C GLU A 36 3.73 11.91 -2.75
N THR A 37 4.63 11.29 -1.97
CA THR A 37 6.08 11.39 -2.21
C THR A 37 6.56 10.42 -3.29
N VAL A 38 5.76 9.39 -3.59
CA VAL A 38 6.02 8.41 -4.67
C VAL A 38 5.39 8.88 -5.97
N GLY A 39 4.15 9.37 -5.89
CA GLY A 39 3.39 9.84 -7.05
C GLY A 39 1.93 10.10 -6.68
N ILE A 40 1.23 10.85 -7.53
CA ILE A 40 -0.20 11.16 -7.34
C ILE A 40 -1.08 10.54 -8.42
N THR A 41 -0.46 9.98 -9.47
CA THR A 41 -1.15 9.29 -10.56
C THR A 41 -0.91 7.80 -10.51
N GLU A 42 -1.81 7.02 -11.11
CA GLU A 42 -1.69 5.56 -11.19
C GLU A 42 -0.39 5.13 -11.90
N GLU A 43 -0.03 5.82 -12.99
CA GLU A 43 1.15 5.51 -13.80
C GLU A 43 2.47 5.68 -13.01
N GLU A 44 2.53 6.67 -12.12
CA GLU A 44 3.69 6.92 -11.26
C GLU A 44 3.81 5.87 -10.15
N ILE A 45 2.69 5.43 -9.58
CA ILE A 45 2.70 4.53 -8.41
C ILE A 45 2.75 3.05 -8.81
N ILE A 46 2.30 2.66 -10.00
CA ILE A 46 2.33 1.25 -10.46
C ILE A 46 3.74 0.66 -10.41
N PRO A 47 4.81 1.32 -10.90
CA PRO A 47 6.18 0.83 -10.79
C PRO A 47 6.60 0.58 -9.34
N PHE A 48 6.27 1.49 -8.42
CA PHE A 48 6.55 1.35 -6.99
C PHE A 48 5.83 0.14 -6.39
N LEU A 49 4.55 -0.04 -6.71
CA LEU A 49 3.77 -1.20 -6.21
C LEU A 49 4.34 -2.53 -6.73
N LYS A 50 4.84 -2.55 -7.97
CA LYS A 50 5.51 -3.73 -8.55
C LYS A 50 6.85 -4.00 -7.87
N GLU A 51 7.68 -2.98 -7.68
CA GLU A 51 8.98 -3.08 -7.02
C GLU A 51 8.84 -3.59 -5.58
N LYS A 52 7.90 -3.05 -4.81
CA LYS A 52 7.62 -3.48 -3.43
C LYS A 52 6.85 -4.79 -3.35
N GLY A 53 6.40 -5.33 -4.47
CA GLY A 53 5.60 -6.56 -4.53
C GLY A 53 4.30 -6.43 -3.73
N HIS A 54 3.54 -5.36 -3.97
CA HIS A 54 2.32 -5.08 -3.22
C HIS A 54 1.29 -6.21 -3.40
N PRO A 55 0.70 -6.76 -2.31
CA PRO A 55 -0.16 -7.93 -2.38
C PRO A 55 -1.38 -7.74 -3.28
N ALA A 56 -1.90 -6.51 -3.40
CA ALA A 56 -3.07 -6.22 -4.23
C ALA A 56 -2.87 -6.55 -5.73
N LEU A 57 -1.62 -6.54 -6.23
CA LEU A 57 -1.32 -6.87 -7.63
C LEU A 57 -1.54 -8.37 -7.96
N LYS A 58 -1.57 -9.23 -6.94
CA LYS A 58 -1.76 -10.69 -7.08
C LYS A 58 -3.16 -11.14 -6.69
N MET A 59 -4.01 -10.22 -6.22
CA MET A 59 -5.38 -10.54 -5.84
C MET A 59 -6.28 -10.53 -7.07
N GLU A 60 -7.42 -11.20 -6.98
CA GLU A 60 -8.43 -11.14 -8.04
C GLU A 60 -8.87 -9.69 -8.31
N PRO A 61 -9.14 -9.34 -9.59
CA PRO A 61 -9.62 -8.01 -9.96
C PRO A 61 -10.78 -7.55 -9.07
N ILE A 62 -10.73 -6.31 -8.60
CA ILE A 62 -11.82 -5.71 -7.81
C ILE A 62 -13.01 -5.38 -8.73
N VAL A 63 -12.73 -5.10 -10.00
CA VAL A 63 -13.70 -4.73 -11.02
C VAL A 63 -13.74 -5.85 -12.05
N GLY A 64 -14.94 -6.29 -12.41
CA GLY A 64 -15.24 -7.26 -13.45
C GLY A 64 -16.42 -6.80 -14.26
#